data_AF-A0A661U6R4-F1
#
_entry.id   AF-A0A661U6R4-F1
#
_cell.length_a   1.000
_cell.length_b   1.000
_cell.length_c   1.000
_cell.angle_alpha   90.00
_cell.angle_beta   90.00
_cell.angle_gamma   90.00
#
_symmetry.space_group_name_H-M   'P 1'
#
loop_
_entity.id
_entity.type
_entity.pdbx_description
1 polymer ?
#
loop_
_entity_poly.entity_id
_entity_poly.type
_entity_poly.pdbx_seq_one_letter_code
_entity_poly.pdbx_strand_id
1 'polypeptide(L)'
;INGVKEISENRYILTIKIKDIANIFQQISNILVGLEEKEDMPPTKTIEIEDNKASEKKLGSKYFKWDIKEHTVVAIARKDNPYRHYCPIIHFRTILKTIIEVFKSQNIINTDLIFSVLEGQNLSPDRPFKGKSEEYKIRMTLGILEIEGLIKWTGSKRPIEYKLNISIDEIEKWVEENLQNY
;
A
#
# COMPACT_ATOMS: atom_id res chain seq x y z
N ILE A 1 11.76 28.19 14.30
CA ILE A 1 11.77 27.61 12.94
C ILE A 1 10.84 28.47 12.11
N ASN A 2 11.36 29.26 11.16
CA ASN A 2 10.49 30.05 10.28
C ASN A 2 10.04 29.14 9.13
N GLY A 3 9.10 28.23 9.42
CA GLY A 3 8.62 27.24 8.46
C GLY A 3 7.86 27.83 7.28
N VAL A 4 7.45 29.09 7.40
CA VAL A 4 6.68 29.84 6.39
C VAL A 4 7.37 31.18 6.14
N LYS A 5 7.61 31.51 4.87
CA LYS A 5 8.15 32.81 4.45
C LYS A 5 7.17 33.47 3.49
N GLU A 6 6.75 34.70 3.79
CA GLU A 6 5.99 35.52 2.85
C GLU A 6 6.90 35.98 1.72
N ILE A 7 6.45 35.79 0.48
CA ILE A 7 7.18 36.20 -0.74
C ILE A 7 6.52 37.40 -1.42
N SER A 8 5.22 37.58 -1.19
CA SER A 8 4.48 38.79 -1.54
C SER A 8 3.17 38.80 -0.74
N GLU A 9 2.42 39.90 -0.84
CA GLU A 9 1.08 40.03 -0.27
C GLU A 9 0.25 38.76 -0.52
N ASN A 10 -0.18 38.11 0.58
CA ASN A 10 -0.94 36.86 0.59
C ASN A 10 -0.32 35.66 -0.14
N ARG A 11 0.98 35.64 -0.41
CA ARG A 11 1.72 34.48 -0.95
C ARG A 11 2.83 34.06 -0.02
N TYR A 12 2.76 32.81 0.42
CA TYR A 12 3.69 32.21 1.36
C TYR A 12 4.33 30.96 0.77
N ILE A 13 5.61 30.72 1.05
CA ILE A 13 6.26 29.43 0.79
C ILE A 13 6.61 28.73 2.09
N LEU A 14 6.41 27.41 2.06
CA LEU A 14 6.93 26.52 3.08
C LEU A 14 8.43 26.35 2.86
N THR A 15 9.24 26.67 3.86
CA THR A 15 10.72 26.61 3.78
C THR A 15 11.34 25.57 4.70
N ILE A 16 10.54 24.59 5.13
CA ILE A 16 10.97 23.51 6.02
C ILE A 16 11.94 22.59 5.28
N LYS A 17 13.16 22.42 5.80
CA LYS A 17 14.12 21.43 5.30
C LYS A 17 13.91 20.10 6.02
N ILE A 18 14.36 18.99 5.43
CA ILE A 18 14.25 17.64 6.02
C ILE A 18 14.83 17.59 7.45
N LYS A 19 15.95 18.28 7.69
CA LYS A 19 16.56 18.37 9.04
C LYS A 19 15.70 19.11 10.06
N ASP A 20 14.79 19.97 9.62
CA ASP A 20 13.90 20.74 10.49
C ASP A 20 12.68 19.90 10.91
N ILE A 21 12.37 18.82 10.20
CA ILE A 21 11.25 17.90 10.49
C ILE A 21 11.41 17.27 11.87
N ALA A 22 12.60 16.75 12.21
CA ALA A 22 12.84 16.13 13.51
C ALA A 22 12.59 17.10 14.67
N ASN A 23 13.00 18.36 14.52
CA ASN A 23 12.73 19.39 15.53
C ASN A 23 11.25 19.77 15.62
N ILE A 24 10.53 19.77 14.49
CA ILE A 24 9.07 20.01 14.49
C ILE A 24 8.35 18.87 15.22
N PHE A 25 8.71 17.61 14.94
CA PHE A 25 8.17 16.46 15.66
C PHE A 25 8.51 16.51 17.15
N GLN A 26 9.72 16.92 17.52
CA GLN A 26 10.10 17.11 18.91
C GLN A 26 9.29 18.22 19.59
N GLN A 27 9.05 19.34 18.91
CA GLN A 27 8.23 20.43 19.44
C GLN A 27 6.77 20.01 19.62
N ILE A 28 6.20 19.30 18.65
CA ILE A 28 4.86 18.71 18.75
C ILE A 28 4.82 17.72 19.91
N SER A 29 5.80 16.82 20.03
CA SER A 29 5.89 15.87 21.13
C SER A 29 5.96 16.58 22.48
N ASN A 30 6.74 17.65 22.61
CA ASN A 30 6.86 18.40 23.86
C ASN A 30 5.56 19.14 24.21
N ILE A 31 4.81 19.63 23.21
CA ILE A 31 3.48 20.23 23.42
C ILE A 31 2.48 19.16 23.89
N LEU A 32 2.52 17.97 23.28
CA LEU A 32 1.64 16.86 23.64
C LEU A 32 1.97 16.29 25.03
N VAL A 33 3.25 16.15 25.37
CA VAL A 33 3.72 15.70 26.70
C VAL A 33 3.46 16.76 27.77
N GLY A 34 3.44 18.06 27.41
CA GLY A 34 3.10 19.14 28.34
C GLY A 34 1.63 19.19 28.78
N LEU A 35 0.76 18.32 28.25
CA LEU A 35 -0.65 18.18 28.64
C LEU A 35 -0.88 17.08 29.69
N GLU A 36 0.11 16.24 29.98
CA GLU A 36 0.03 15.22 31.02
C GLU A 36 0.99 15.56 32.16
N GLU A 37 0.41 15.78 33.35
CA GLU A 37 1.18 15.86 34.58
C GLU A 37 2.06 14.62 34.73
N LYS A 38 3.28 14.86 35.19
CA LYS A 38 4.33 13.85 35.41
C LYS A 38 3.80 12.66 36.22
N GLU A 39 3.72 11.50 35.58
CA GLU A 39 4.02 10.24 36.26
C GLU A 39 5.48 9.89 35.97
N ASP A 40 6.28 9.81 37.03
CA ASP A 40 7.66 9.30 36.99
C ASP A 40 7.65 7.84 36.54
N MET A 41 7.63 7.60 35.22
CA MET A 41 7.94 6.27 34.70
C MET A 41 9.45 6.04 34.78
N PRO A 42 9.89 4.87 35.30
CA PRO A 42 11.30 4.50 35.31
C PRO A 42 11.84 4.47 33.86
N PRO A 43 13.15 4.68 33.67
CA PRO A 43 13.74 4.70 32.34
C PRO A 43 13.42 3.38 31.64
N THR A 44 12.62 3.45 30.58
CA THR A 44 12.34 2.30 29.72
C THR A 44 13.69 1.79 29.24
N LYS A 45 14.07 0.59 29.70
CA LYS A 45 15.26 -0.11 29.20
C LYS A 45 15.19 -0.05 27.69
N THR A 46 16.21 0.54 27.09
CA THR A 46 16.42 0.50 25.65
C THR A 46 16.43 -0.97 25.29
N ILE A 47 15.37 -1.44 24.64
CA ILE A 47 15.37 -2.77 24.05
C ILE A 47 16.42 -2.64 22.95
N GLU A 48 17.59 -3.20 23.20
CA GLU A 48 18.52 -3.53 22.13
C GLU A 48 17.73 -4.40 21.17
N ILE A 49 17.30 -3.79 20.06
CA ILE A 49 16.70 -4.51 18.96
C ILE A 49 17.83 -5.40 18.46
N GLU A 50 17.82 -6.66 18.91
CA GLU A 50 18.60 -7.70 18.25
C GLU A 50 18.25 -7.62 16.77
N ASP A 51 19.23 -7.15 16.00
CA ASP A 51 19.24 -7.13 14.55
C ASP A 51 19.28 -8.59 14.08
N ASN A 52 18.15 -9.27 14.26
CA ASN A 52 17.90 -10.60 13.77
C ASN A 52 17.88 -10.48 12.26
N LYS A 53 19.06 -10.65 11.65
CA LYS A 53 19.35 -10.81 10.23
C LYS A 53 18.09 -10.64 9.39
N ALA A 54 17.75 -9.39 9.11
CA ALA A 54 16.66 -9.09 8.21
C ALA A 54 17.01 -9.77 6.88
N SER A 55 16.37 -10.89 6.58
CA SER A 55 16.31 -11.34 5.19
C SER A 55 15.77 -10.13 4.44
N GLU A 56 16.56 -9.55 3.54
CA GLU A 56 16.15 -8.41 2.73
C GLU A 56 14.88 -8.82 1.98
N LYS A 57 13.73 -8.51 2.57
CA LYS A 57 12.46 -8.95 2.04
C LYS A 57 12.23 -8.08 0.82
N LYS A 58 12.48 -8.63 -0.36
CA LYS A 58 12.40 -7.86 -1.62
C LYS A 58 10.97 -7.44 -1.97
N LEU A 59 9.98 -8.15 -1.43
CA LEU A 59 8.56 -7.95 -1.71
C LEU A 59 7.77 -7.70 -0.42
N GLY A 60 6.83 -6.76 -0.48
CA GLY A 60 5.85 -6.51 0.56
C GLY A 60 4.85 -7.65 0.65
N SER A 61 4.37 -8.13 -0.50
CA SER A 61 3.39 -9.21 -0.57
C SER A 61 3.97 -10.59 -0.23
N LYS A 62 3.08 -11.55 0.00
CA LYS A 62 3.43 -12.96 0.27
C LYS A 62 3.42 -13.83 -0.98
N TYR A 63 2.98 -13.28 -2.11
CA TYR A 63 2.82 -14.03 -3.35
C TYR A 63 4.15 -14.03 -4.10
N PHE A 64 4.40 -15.09 -4.86
CA PHE A 64 5.65 -15.24 -5.62
C PHE A 64 5.47 -15.86 -7.00
N LYS A 65 4.27 -16.37 -7.31
CA LYS A 65 3.90 -16.91 -8.61
C LYS A 65 2.41 -16.76 -8.82
N TRP A 66 1.97 -16.55 -10.05
CA TRP A 66 0.57 -16.60 -10.43
C TRP A 66 0.41 -17.18 -11.83
N ASP A 67 -0.83 -17.52 -12.20
CA ASP A 67 -1.22 -18.07 -13.50
C ASP A 67 -2.73 -17.86 -13.72
N ILE A 68 -3.21 -18.01 -14.96
CA ILE A 68 -4.63 -18.02 -15.30
C ILE A 68 -5.04 -19.45 -15.67
N LYS A 69 -6.07 -19.96 -14.98
CA LYS A 69 -6.65 -21.28 -15.26
C LYS A 69 -8.11 -21.10 -15.61
N GLU A 70 -8.44 -21.36 -16.88
CA GLU A 70 -9.77 -21.13 -17.44
C GLU A 70 -10.22 -19.69 -17.16
N HIS A 71 -11.25 -19.50 -16.33
CA HIS A 71 -11.78 -18.18 -15.96
C HIS A 71 -11.38 -17.75 -14.54
N THR A 72 -10.28 -18.28 -14.00
CA THR A 72 -9.81 -18.01 -12.64
C THR A 72 -8.34 -17.65 -12.60
N VAL A 73 -8.02 -16.52 -11.97
CA VAL A 73 -6.66 -16.13 -11.61
C VAL A 73 -6.25 -16.90 -10.36
N VAL A 74 -5.09 -17.57 -10.43
CA VAL A 74 -4.54 -18.36 -9.34
C VAL A 74 -3.20 -17.78 -8.91
N ALA A 75 -3.09 -17.36 -7.65
CA ALA A 75 -1.82 -16.87 -7.08
C ALA A 75 -1.33 -17.80 -5.98
N ILE A 76 -0.02 -18.07 -5.96
CA ILE A 76 0.65 -18.91 -4.96
C ILE A 76 1.32 -18.03 -3.91
N ALA A 77 0.93 -18.24 -2.65
CA ALA A 77 1.41 -17.50 -1.48
C ALA A 77 2.36 -18.35 -0.62
N ARG A 78 3.28 -17.69 0.11
CA ARG A 78 4.23 -18.26 1.08
C ARG A 78 5.16 -19.33 0.47
N LYS A 79 6.33 -18.91 -0.02
CA LYS A 79 7.29 -19.79 -0.70
C LYS A 79 7.67 -21.05 0.09
N ASP A 80 7.82 -20.94 1.41
CA ASP A 80 8.24 -22.06 2.26
C ASP A 80 7.11 -23.06 2.57
N ASN A 81 5.85 -22.61 2.55
CA ASN A 81 4.68 -23.48 2.68
C ASN A 81 3.56 -23.01 1.73
N PRO A 82 3.66 -23.38 0.43
CA PRO A 82 2.85 -22.80 -0.62
C PRO A 82 1.37 -23.15 -0.51
N TYR A 83 0.51 -22.15 -0.65
CA TYR A 83 -0.93 -22.36 -0.82
C TYR A 83 -1.50 -21.44 -1.90
N ARG A 84 -2.62 -21.85 -2.48
CA ARG A 84 -3.25 -21.18 -3.63
C ARG A 84 -4.41 -20.30 -3.18
N HIS A 85 -4.46 -19.11 -3.73
CA HIS A 85 -5.66 -18.28 -3.75
C HIS A 85 -6.25 -18.27 -5.15
N TYR A 86 -7.57 -18.19 -5.21
CA TYR A 86 -8.35 -18.25 -6.43
C TYR A 86 -9.21 -16.99 -6.50
N CYS A 87 -9.19 -16.32 -7.64
CA CYS A 87 -10.07 -15.19 -7.91
C CYS A 87 -10.68 -15.34 -9.30
N PRO A 88 -12.01 -15.41 -9.42
CA PRO A 88 -12.67 -15.34 -10.73
C PRO A 88 -12.15 -14.15 -11.52
N ILE A 89 -11.88 -14.33 -12.80
CA ILE A 89 -11.17 -13.33 -13.59
C ILE A 89 -11.96 -12.02 -13.71
N ILE A 90 -13.28 -12.09 -13.74
CA ILE A 90 -14.16 -10.91 -13.74
C ILE A 90 -13.93 -10.09 -12.47
N HIS A 91 -13.87 -10.74 -11.30
CA HIS A 91 -13.58 -10.05 -10.05
C HIS A 91 -12.19 -9.44 -10.06
N PHE A 92 -11.19 -10.19 -10.55
CA PHE A 92 -9.82 -9.71 -10.66
C PHE A 92 -9.72 -8.45 -11.52
N ARG A 93 -10.39 -8.45 -12.69
CA ARG A 93 -10.45 -7.29 -13.59
C ARG A 93 -11.07 -6.08 -12.94
N THR A 94 -12.18 -6.24 -12.22
CA THR A 94 -12.83 -5.13 -11.52
C THR A 94 -11.88 -4.53 -10.48
N ILE A 95 -11.27 -5.38 -9.64
CA ILE A 95 -10.31 -4.93 -8.61
C ILE A 95 -9.10 -4.25 -9.25
N LEU A 96 -8.59 -4.79 -10.35
CA LEU A 96 -7.45 -4.23 -11.07
C LEU A 96 -7.76 -2.85 -11.66
N LYS A 97 -8.91 -2.70 -12.30
CA LYS A 97 -9.40 -1.39 -12.77
C LYS A 97 -9.53 -0.40 -11.63
N THR A 98 -10.09 -0.82 -10.49
CA THR A 98 -10.17 0.02 -9.29
C THR A 98 -8.78 0.47 -8.83
N ILE A 99 -7.79 -0.42 -8.80
CA ILE A 99 -6.41 -0.08 -8.42
C ILE A 99 -5.82 0.97 -9.38
N ILE A 100 -5.98 0.78 -10.69
CA ILE A 100 -5.48 1.72 -11.72
C ILE A 100 -6.14 3.10 -11.53
N GLU A 101 -7.45 3.15 -11.36
CA GLU A 101 -8.18 4.40 -11.14
C GLU A 101 -7.74 5.11 -9.85
N VAL A 102 -7.48 4.36 -8.78
CA VAL A 102 -6.94 4.96 -7.55
C VAL A 102 -5.54 5.53 -7.78
N PHE A 103 -4.68 4.84 -8.54
CA PHE A 103 -3.35 5.36 -8.87
C PHE A 103 -3.37 6.63 -9.72
N LYS A 104 -4.42 6.88 -10.51
CA LYS A 104 -4.59 8.15 -11.24
C LYS A 104 -4.75 9.36 -10.32
N SER A 105 -5.18 9.14 -9.08
CA SER A 105 -5.39 10.20 -8.08
C SER A 105 -4.42 10.15 -6.90
N GLN A 106 -3.78 9.01 -6.63
CA GLN A 106 -2.92 8.80 -5.47
C GLN A 106 -1.61 8.10 -5.85
N ASN A 107 -0.48 8.63 -5.37
CA ASN A 107 0.85 8.06 -5.66
C ASN A 107 1.18 6.80 -4.84
N ILE A 108 0.51 6.62 -3.70
CA ILE A 108 0.72 5.51 -2.77
C ILE A 108 -0.64 4.92 -2.44
N ILE A 109 -0.75 3.60 -2.50
CA ILE A 109 -1.97 2.87 -2.16
C ILE A 109 -1.69 1.73 -1.19
N ASN A 110 -2.72 1.27 -0.50
CA ASN A 110 -2.68 0.09 0.34
C ASN A 110 -4.00 -0.71 0.22
N THR A 111 -4.08 -1.86 0.89
CA THR A 111 -5.27 -2.72 0.83
C THR A 111 -6.53 -2.05 1.38
N ASP A 112 -6.42 -1.27 2.45
CA ASP A 112 -7.57 -0.66 3.13
C ASP A 112 -8.20 0.44 2.26
N LEU A 113 -7.37 1.20 1.55
CA LEU A 113 -7.83 2.18 0.57
C LEU A 113 -8.65 1.50 -0.54
N ILE A 114 -8.10 0.47 -1.19
CA ILE A 114 -8.82 -0.24 -2.26
C ILE A 114 -10.09 -0.91 -1.72
N PHE A 115 -10.05 -1.43 -0.49
CA PHE A 115 -11.21 -2.00 0.19
C PHE A 115 -12.33 -0.96 0.32
N SER A 116 -12.03 0.24 0.80
CA SER A 116 -13.02 1.31 0.96
C SER A 116 -13.66 1.74 -0.36
N VAL A 117 -12.91 1.74 -1.46
CA VAL A 117 -13.45 2.06 -2.80
C VAL A 117 -14.37 0.96 -3.33
N LEU A 118 -14.08 -0.30 -3.00
CA LEU A 118 -14.90 -1.45 -3.41
C LEU A 118 -16.11 -1.67 -2.49
N GLU A 119 -16.13 -1.09 -1.29
CA GLU A 119 -17.25 -1.21 -0.37
C GLU A 119 -18.53 -0.62 -1.00
N GLY A 120 -19.59 -1.43 -1.05
CA GLY A 120 -20.83 -1.06 -1.74
C GLY A 120 -20.79 -1.16 -3.27
N GLN A 121 -19.66 -1.54 -3.87
CA GLN A 121 -19.53 -1.75 -5.31
C GLN A 121 -19.73 -3.22 -5.72
N ASN A 122 -20.03 -3.41 -7.00
CA ASN A 122 -20.14 -4.74 -7.61
C ASN A 122 -18.80 -5.22 -8.17
N LEU A 123 -18.38 -6.44 -7.82
CA LEU A 123 -17.23 -7.11 -8.43
C LEU A 123 -17.55 -7.74 -9.79
N SER A 124 -18.82 -8.10 -10.00
CA SER A 124 -19.39 -8.54 -11.29
C SER A 124 -20.85 -8.07 -11.38
N PRO A 125 -21.51 -8.08 -12.56
CA PRO A 125 -22.82 -7.45 -12.78
C PRO A 125 -23.86 -7.69 -11.68
N ASP A 126 -23.93 -8.91 -11.15
CA ASP A 126 -24.90 -9.30 -10.10
C ASP A 126 -24.23 -9.74 -8.78
N ARG A 127 -22.98 -9.32 -8.55
CA ARG A 127 -22.20 -9.74 -7.38
C ARG A 127 -21.58 -8.54 -6.64
N PRO A 128 -22.14 -8.13 -5.49
CA PRO A 128 -21.52 -7.12 -4.64
C PRO A 128 -20.23 -7.64 -4.02
N PHE A 129 -19.30 -6.72 -3.74
CA PHE A 129 -18.15 -6.97 -2.88
C PHE A 129 -18.61 -7.33 -1.47
N LYS A 130 -18.20 -8.49 -0.97
CA LYS A 130 -18.68 -9.08 0.29
C LYS A 130 -17.83 -8.68 1.49
N GLY A 131 -17.17 -7.53 1.41
CA GLY A 131 -16.32 -6.98 2.45
C GLY A 131 -15.14 -7.89 2.81
N LYS A 132 -14.89 -8.07 4.12
CA LYS A 132 -13.67 -8.72 4.65
C LYS A 132 -13.38 -10.11 4.08
N SER A 133 -14.41 -10.87 3.74
CA SER A 133 -14.26 -12.20 3.13
C SER A 133 -13.56 -12.19 1.76
N GLU A 134 -13.56 -11.04 1.08
CA GLU A 134 -12.99 -10.87 -0.27
C GLU A 134 -11.74 -9.98 -0.28
N GLU A 135 -11.31 -9.47 0.87
CA GLU A 135 -10.10 -8.64 1.01
C GLU A 135 -8.83 -9.37 0.53
N TYR A 136 -8.82 -10.70 0.58
CA TYR A 136 -7.70 -11.47 0.03
C TYR A 136 -7.53 -11.28 -1.49
N LYS A 137 -8.62 -11.00 -2.23
CA LYS A 137 -8.57 -10.75 -3.69
C LYS A 137 -7.84 -9.45 -3.99
N ILE A 138 -8.07 -8.40 -3.19
CA ILE A 138 -7.34 -7.13 -3.27
C ILE A 138 -5.84 -7.37 -3.04
N ARG A 139 -5.50 -8.04 -1.93
CA ARG A 139 -4.10 -8.40 -1.64
C ARG A 139 -3.47 -9.25 -2.73
N MET A 140 -4.25 -10.14 -3.33
CA MET A 140 -3.81 -10.99 -4.43
C MET A 140 -3.49 -10.16 -5.66
N THR A 141 -4.37 -9.24 -6.05
CA THR A 141 -4.14 -8.35 -7.19
C THR A 141 -2.91 -7.47 -6.99
N LEU A 142 -2.78 -6.83 -5.81
CA LEU A 142 -1.57 -6.06 -5.48
C LEU A 142 -0.30 -6.92 -5.53
N GLY A 143 -0.36 -8.15 -5.00
CA GLY A 143 0.77 -9.07 -5.05
C GLY A 143 1.16 -9.48 -6.46
N ILE A 144 0.19 -9.68 -7.36
CA ILE A 144 0.45 -9.97 -8.78
C ILE A 144 1.15 -8.79 -9.45
N LEU A 145 0.62 -7.57 -9.29
CA LEU A 145 1.24 -6.36 -9.84
C LEU A 145 2.67 -6.15 -9.33
N GLU A 146 2.94 -6.54 -8.08
CA GLU A 146 4.27 -6.47 -7.48
C GLU A 146 5.23 -7.52 -8.07
N ILE A 147 4.78 -8.76 -8.26
CA ILE A 147 5.57 -9.83 -8.89
C ILE A 147 5.95 -9.45 -10.32
N GLU A 148 5.03 -8.82 -11.05
CA GLU A 148 5.23 -8.36 -12.43
C GLU A 148 6.07 -7.06 -12.51
N GLY A 149 6.47 -6.50 -11.37
CA GLY A 149 7.30 -5.31 -11.31
C GLY A 149 6.59 -4.02 -11.73
N LEU A 150 5.26 -4.02 -11.80
CA LEU A 150 4.44 -2.86 -12.18
C LEU A 150 4.30 -1.89 -11.01
N ILE A 151 4.19 -2.43 -9.80
CA ILE A 151 4.21 -1.68 -8.54
C ILE A 151 5.35 -2.19 -7.66
N LYS A 152 5.77 -1.35 -6.71
CA LYS A 152 6.80 -1.71 -5.72
C LYS A 152 6.37 -1.38 -4.31
N TRP A 153 6.72 -2.26 -3.38
CA TRP A 153 6.57 -2.02 -1.96
C TRP A 153 7.40 -0.82 -1.51
N THR A 154 6.82 0.03 -0.66
CA THR A 154 7.51 1.21 -0.12
C THR A 154 8.44 0.88 1.06
N GLY A 155 8.32 -0.32 1.64
CA GLY A 155 8.97 -0.69 2.90
C GLY A 155 8.02 -0.63 4.11
N SER A 156 6.83 -0.03 3.98
CA SER A 156 5.86 0.05 5.07
C SER A 156 5.25 -1.33 5.39
N LYS A 157 5.30 -1.76 6.67
CA LYS A 157 4.84 -3.10 7.06
C LYS A 157 3.37 -3.14 7.49
N ARG A 158 2.83 -2.03 7.99
CA ARG A 158 1.47 -1.93 8.57
C ARG A 158 0.93 -0.49 8.40
N PRO A 159 0.09 -0.23 7.39
CA PRO A 159 -0.31 -1.13 6.30
C PRO A 159 0.84 -1.40 5.32
N ILE A 160 0.73 -2.46 4.50
CA ILE A 160 1.63 -2.64 3.37
C ILE A 160 1.23 -1.66 2.27
N GLU A 161 2.17 -0.82 1.86
CA GLU A 161 1.96 0.25 0.89
C GLU A 161 2.75 0.01 -0.40
N TYR A 162 2.14 0.41 -1.51
CA TYR A 162 2.72 0.27 -2.83
C TYR A 162 2.70 1.61 -3.56
N LYS A 163 3.71 1.80 -4.41
CA LYS A 163 3.77 2.88 -5.39
C LYS A 163 4.00 2.31 -6.77
N LEU A 164 3.65 3.09 -7.79
CA LEU A 164 3.99 2.76 -9.18
C LEU A 164 5.50 2.57 -9.34
N ASN A 165 5.87 1.53 -10.07
CA ASN A 165 7.24 1.31 -10.51
C ASN A 165 7.45 1.72 -11.97
N ILE A 166 6.38 1.64 -12.78
CA ILE A 166 6.30 2.05 -14.18
C ILE A 166 5.14 3.04 -14.37
N SER A 167 4.96 3.59 -15.57
CA SER A 167 3.86 4.52 -15.85
C SER A 167 2.48 3.82 -15.86
N ILE A 168 1.40 4.58 -15.64
CA ILE A 168 0.03 4.04 -15.69
C ILE A 168 -0.28 3.45 -17.08
N ASP A 169 0.13 4.13 -18.15
CA ASP A 169 -0.08 3.69 -19.52
C ASP A 169 0.55 2.31 -19.79
N GLU A 170 1.75 2.05 -19.23
CA GLU A 170 2.40 0.74 -19.33
C GLU A 170 1.66 -0.35 -18.55
N ILE A 171 1.02 0.00 -17.41
CA ILE A 171 0.16 -0.94 -16.67
C ILE A 171 -1.09 -1.26 -17.49
N GLU A 172 -1.73 -0.25 -18.07
CA GLU A 172 -2.92 -0.44 -18.92
C GLU A 172 -2.59 -1.33 -20.13
N LYS A 173 -1.43 -1.12 -20.77
CA LYS A 173 -0.94 -2.00 -21.84
C LYS A 173 -0.69 -3.44 -21.37
N TRP A 174 -0.05 -3.61 -20.20
CA TRP A 174 0.17 -4.95 -19.63
C TRP A 174 -1.16 -5.67 -19.36
N VAL A 175 -2.18 -4.94 -18.91
CA VAL A 175 -3.54 -5.47 -18.69
C VAL A 175 -4.15 -5.97 -19.98
N GLU A 176 -4.03 -5.22 -21.07
CA GLU A 176 -4.52 -5.66 -22.39
C GLU A 176 -3.80 -6.94 -22.84
N GLU A 177 -2.47 -6.94 -22.86
CA GLU A 177 -1.70 -8.08 -23.36
C GLU A 177 -1.93 -9.39 -22.58
N ASN A 178 -2.10 -9.29 -21.25
CA ASN A 178 -2.18 -10.48 -20.38
C ASN A 178 -3.61 -10.91 -20.04
N LEU A 179 -4.60 -10.02 -20.20
CA LEU A 179 -5.97 -10.32 -19.80
C LEU A 179 -6.99 -10.24 -20.94
N GLN A 180 -6.68 -9.68 -22.12
CA GLN A 180 -7.67 -9.45 -23.19
C GLN A 180 -8.36 -10.74 -23.70
N ASN A 181 -7.72 -11.90 -23.58
CA ASN A 181 -8.23 -13.18 -24.11
C ASN A 181 -9.15 -13.97 -23.14
N TYR A 182 -9.48 -13.40 -21.97
CA TYR A 182 -10.21 -14.13 -20.91
C TYR A 182 -11.47 -13.44 -20.39
#